data_AF-A0A5B0G7Z3-F1
#
_entry.id   AF-A0A5B0G7Z3-F1
#
_cell.length_a   1.000
_cell.length_b   1.000
_cell.length_c   1.000
_cell.angle_alpha   90.00
_cell.angle_beta   90.00
_cell.angle_gamma   90.00
#
_symmetry.space_group_name_H-M   'P 1'
#
loop_
_entity.id
_entity.type
_entity.pdbx_description
1 polymer ?
#
loop_
_entity_poly.entity_id
_entity_poly.type
_entity_poly.pdbx_seq_one_letter_code
_entity_poly.pdbx_strand_id
1 'polypeptide(L)'
;MLQKLKAVVTSNVTALLFASATAITATTGWLGELRTASIYAVCGLISLYALTWLFFLTRDMLMVRTMAGGNLKYPVCYRKVDHDWRISEAGDFYGKYSFECQNVSASDLSVIPFDEIWINAYDKVDITTRVSADEKKFSIRESRQSLYGFALKMLSRALDVRAISWSQVVDPPIPPRDSIKYEVTISTPRTEKDAFSTEGALAGIPTNIPTQEAKLSLSAPPGFAFTFLDPIIVVDGSGQRDVQAEQQTKGPGLNPQRTLVSWELHSPKTGKRYLFRYRLERI
;
A
#
# COMPACT_ATOMS: atom_id res chain seq x y z
N MET A 1 13.77 10.39 12.07
CA MET A 1 13.49 9.70 10.78
C MET A 1 14.78 9.21 10.11
N LEU A 2 15.67 10.08 9.65
CA LEU A 2 16.98 9.71 9.06
C LEU A 2 17.89 8.87 9.97
N GLN A 3 17.90 9.15 11.29
CA GLN A 3 18.73 8.41 12.25
C GLN A 3 18.30 6.94 12.41
N LYS A 4 16.99 6.64 12.36
CA LYS A 4 16.48 5.26 12.50
C LYS A 4 16.71 4.43 11.23
N LEU A 5 16.52 5.03 10.05
CA LEU A 5 16.87 4.40 8.77
C LEU A 5 18.38 4.10 8.69
N LYS A 6 19.21 5.05 9.14
CA LYS A 6 20.66 4.86 9.24
C LYS A 6 20.98 3.67 10.16
N ALA A 7 20.34 3.56 11.32
CA ALA A 7 20.57 2.44 12.25
C ALA A 7 20.21 1.07 11.65
N VAL A 8 19.10 0.96 10.89
CA VAL A 8 18.69 -0.28 10.23
C VAL A 8 19.64 -0.65 9.09
N VAL A 9 20.03 0.32 8.26
CA VAL A 9 21.03 0.11 7.20
C VAL A 9 22.36 -0.32 7.81
N THR A 10 22.81 0.35 8.87
CA THR A 10 24.04 -0.01 9.58
C THR A 10 23.95 -1.41 10.19
N SER A 11 22.83 -1.81 10.80
CA SER A 11 22.66 -3.15 11.36
C SER A 11 22.73 -4.25 10.30
N ASN A 12 22.04 -4.08 9.16
CA ASN A 12 22.05 -5.06 8.07
C ASN A 12 23.42 -5.13 7.37
N VAL A 13 24.09 -3.97 7.18
CA VAL A 13 25.45 -3.92 6.64
C VAL A 13 26.44 -4.58 7.60
N THR A 14 26.31 -4.35 8.90
CA THR A 14 27.13 -5.00 9.93
C THR A 14 26.92 -6.51 9.95
N ALA A 15 25.67 -6.99 9.89
CA ALA A 15 25.37 -8.41 9.81
C ALA A 15 25.96 -9.06 8.55
N LEU A 16 25.88 -8.37 7.40
CA LEU A 16 26.50 -8.81 6.15
C LEU A 16 28.03 -8.85 6.25
N LEU A 17 28.64 -7.84 6.86
CA LEU A 17 30.09 -7.78 7.10
C LEU A 17 30.55 -8.90 8.04
N PHE A 18 29.82 -9.16 9.13
CA PHE A 18 30.13 -10.28 10.03
C PHE A 18 29.97 -11.62 9.33
N ALA A 19 28.87 -11.86 8.60
CA ALA A 19 28.70 -13.09 7.83
C ALA A 19 29.82 -13.29 6.79
N SER A 20 30.24 -12.21 6.13
CA SER A 20 31.35 -12.22 5.17
C SER A 20 32.70 -12.48 5.86
N ALA A 21 32.96 -11.85 7.02
CA ALA A 21 34.18 -12.05 7.79
C ALA A 21 34.25 -13.47 8.38
N THR A 22 33.16 -14.00 8.90
CA THR A 22 33.06 -15.38 9.39
C THR A 22 33.26 -16.38 8.27
N ALA A 23 32.72 -16.11 7.07
CA ALA A 23 32.96 -16.91 5.88
C ALA A 23 34.43 -16.87 5.42
N ILE A 24 35.06 -15.69 5.39
CA ILE A 24 36.49 -15.53 5.05
C ILE A 24 37.37 -16.26 6.08
N THR A 25 37.05 -16.15 7.36
CA THR A 25 37.77 -16.83 8.45
C THR A 25 37.58 -18.35 8.38
N ALA A 26 36.42 -18.82 7.92
CA ALA A 26 36.17 -20.24 7.67
C ALA A 26 36.91 -20.76 6.42
N THR A 27 37.21 -19.90 5.44
CA THR A 27 38.04 -20.27 4.28
C THR A 27 39.55 -20.26 4.57
N THR A 28 40.02 -19.50 5.56
CA THR A 28 41.45 -19.47 5.96
C THR A 28 41.81 -20.52 7.02
N GLY A 29 40.81 -21.12 7.69
CA GLY A 29 40.98 -22.28 8.57
C GLY A 29 40.91 -23.59 7.81
N TRP A 30 42.05 -24.24 7.61
CA TRP A 30 42.24 -25.50 6.89
C TRP A 30 41.39 -26.65 7.48
N LEU A 31 40.19 -26.89 6.94
CA LEU A 31 39.30 -27.99 7.36
C LEU A 31 38.60 -28.60 6.13
N GLY A 32 39.08 -29.77 5.71
CA GLY A 32 38.41 -30.85 4.96
C GLY A 32 37.49 -30.47 3.78
N GLU A 33 37.72 -31.08 2.62
CA GLU A 33 37.06 -30.84 1.32
C GLU A 33 35.52 -30.70 1.36
N LEU A 34 34.82 -31.40 2.27
CA LEU A 34 33.37 -31.32 2.46
C LEU A 34 32.89 -30.04 3.19
N ARG A 35 33.68 -29.50 4.13
CA ARG A 35 33.33 -28.26 4.85
C ARG A 35 33.58 -27.04 3.98
N THR A 36 34.63 -27.05 3.15
CA THR A 36 34.92 -25.97 2.19
C THR A 36 33.80 -25.79 1.17
N ALA A 37 33.23 -26.88 0.64
CA ALA A 37 32.09 -26.83 -0.27
C ALA A 37 30.83 -26.21 0.39
N SER A 38 30.58 -26.51 1.67
CA SER A 38 29.46 -25.92 2.41
C SER A 38 29.63 -24.43 2.66
N ILE A 39 30.86 -23.96 2.91
CA ILE A 39 31.16 -22.53 3.07
C ILE A 39 30.97 -21.79 1.75
N TYR A 40 31.48 -22.33 0.63
CA TYR A 40 31.24 -21.74 -0.69
C TYR A 40 29.77 -21.72 -1.09
N ALA A 41 28.99 -22.76 -0.74
CA ALA A 41 27.55 -22.77 -0.94
C ALA A 41 26.84 -21.69 -0.13
N VAL A 42 27.21 -21.50 1.15
CA VAL A 42 26.66 -20.42 2.00
C VAL A 42 27.05 -19.04 1.47
N CYS A 43 28.31 -18.82 1.08
CA CYS A 43 28.77 -17.57 0.45
C CYS A 43 28.04 -17.28 -0.87
N GLY A 44 27.82 -18.31 -1.68
CA GLY A 44 27.06 -18.21 -2.92
C GLY A 44 25.61 -17.82 -2.66
N LEU A 45 24.96 -18.42 -1.66
CA LEU A 45 23.60 -18.08 -1.26
C LEU A 45 23.49 -16.65 -0.70
N ILE A 46 24.46 -16.21 0.12
CA ILE A 46 24.50 -14.84 0.66
C ILE A 46 24.71 -13.83 -0.48
N SER A 47 25.63 -14.11 -1.41
CA SER A 47 25.91 -13.26 -2.56
C SER A 47 24.72 -13.17 -3.51
N LEU A 48 24.07 -14.31 -3.78
CA LEU A 48 22.85 -14.37 -4.58
C LEU A 48 21.72 -13.59 -3.91
N TYR A 49 21.55 -13.72 -2.60
CA TYR A 49 20.58 -12.95 -1.83
C TYR A 49 20.86 -11.44 -1.91
N ALA A 50 22.11 -11.02 -1.72
CA ALA A 50 22.52 -9.61 -1.80
C ALA A 50 22.31 -9.02 -3.20
N LEU A 51 22.67 -9.76 -4.26
CA LEU A 51 22.45 -9.36 -5.65
C LEU A 51 20.96 -9.24 -5.98
N THR A 52 20.18 -10.22 -5.54
CA THR A 52 18.72 -10.23 -5.72
C THR A 52 18.09 -9.03 -5.00
N TRP A 53 18.53 -8.77 -3.76
CA TRP A 53 18.08 -7.62 -2.98
C TRP A 53 18.46 -6.29 -3.64
N LEU A 54 19.70 -6.14 -4.12
CA LEU A 54 20.18 -4.92 -4.78
C LEU A 54 19.46 -4.65 -6.10
N PHE A 55 19.21 -5.71 -6.89
CA PHE A 55 18.42 -5.64 -8.12
C PHE A 55 17.02 -5.10 -7.83
N PHE A 56 16.33 -5.64 -6.83
CA PHE A 56 15.01 -5.17 -6.45
C PHE A 56 15.05 -3.73 -5.93
N LEU A 57 15.98 -3.41 -5.03
CA LEU A 57 16.15 -2.04 -4.52
C LEU A 57 16.34 -1.03 -5.66
N THR A 58 17.16 -1.37 -6.66
CA THR A 58 17.46 -0.50 -7.79
C THR A 58 16.26 -0.34 -8.70
N ARG A 59 15.58 -1.44 -9.04
CA ARG A 59 14.31 -1.40 -9.79
C ARG A 59 13.29 -0.50 -9.09
N ASP A 60 13.14 -0.67 -7.78
CA ASP A 60 12.14 0.03 -6.98
C ASP A 60 12.48 1.52 -6.84
N MET A 61 13.75 1.88 -6.65
CA MET A 61 14.23 3.27 -6.71
C MET A 61 13.97 3.92 -8.06
N LEU A 62 14.13 3.16 -9.16
CA LEU A 62 13.82 3.62 -10.50
C LEU A 62 12.32 3.81 -10.71
N MET A 63 11.50 2.92 -10.15
CA MET A 63 10.05 3.03 -10.13
C MET A 63 9.59 4.25 -9.33
N VAL A 64 10.13 4.48 -8.13
CA VAL A 64 9.83 5.66 -7.32
C VAL A 64 10.24 6.95 -8.02
N ARG A 65 11.41 6.98 -8.69
CA ARG A 65 11.85 8.13 -9.49
C ARG A 65 10.93 8.39 -10.69
N THR A 66 10.50 7.35 -11.38
CA THR A 66 9.58 7.49 -12.53
C THR A 66 8.18 7.86 -12.08
N MET A 67 7.72 7.36 -10.92
CA MET A 67 6.46 7.76 -10.27
C MET A 67 6.49 9.23 -9.84
N ALA A 68 7.60 9.70 -9.25
CA ALA A 68 7.80 11.10 -8.88
C ALA A 68 7.86 12.04 -10.11
N GLY A 69 8.23 11.51 -11.28
CA GLY A 69 8.30 12.26 -12.54
C GLY A 69 7.00 12.28 -13.36
N GLY A 70 5.89 11.70 -12.89
CA GLY A 70 4.57 11.77 -13.53
C GLY A 70 4.44 11.08 -14.90
N ASN A 71 5.49 10.44 -15.41
CA ASN A 71 5.55 9.89 -16.78
C ASN A 71 5.22 8.39 -16.89
N LEU A 72 4.67 7.76 -15.84
CA LEU A 72 4.21 6.37 -15.94
C LEU A 72 2.95 6.30 -16.80
N LYS A 73 3.07 5.64 -17.95
CA LYS A 73 1.91 5.17 -18.72
C LYS A 73 1.35 3.95 -18.01
N TYR A 74 0.32 4.15 -17.21
CA TYR A 74 -0.43 3.04 -16.62
C TYR A 74 -1.27 2.37 -17.71
N PRO A 75 -1.21 1.03 -17.85
CA PRO A 75 -2.01 0.31 -18.84
C PRO A 75 -3.49 0.21 -18.43
N VAL A 76 -3.85 0.72 -17.25
CA VAL A 76 -5.20 0.72 -16.71
C VAL A 76 -5.62 2.13 -16.29
N CYS A 77 -6.92 2.38 -16.34
CA CYS A 77 -7.57 3.55 -15.75
C CYS A 77 -8.69 3.07 -14.83
N TYR A 78 -8.81 3.67 -13.65
CA TYR A 78 -9.97 3.48 -12.79
C TYR A 78 -11.07 4.47 -13.20
N ARG A 79 -12.18 3.92 -13.71
CA ARG A 79 -13.36 4.74 -14.01
C ARG A 79 -14.05 5.15 -12.72
N LYS A 80 -14.19 4.21 -11.80
CA LYS A 80 -14.79 4.44 -10.50
C LYS A 80 -14.10 3.64 -9.42
N VAL A 81 -13.86 4.29 -8.28
CA VAL A 81 -13.33 3.68 -7.06
C VAL A 81 -14.26 4.07 -5.91
N ASP A 82 -14.80 3.09 -5.19
CA ASP A 82 -15.65 3.32 -4.02
C ASP A 82 -15.03 2.66 -2.78
N HIS A 83 -14.73 3.45 -1.75
CA HIS A 83 -14.21 3.00 -0.47
C HIS A 83 -15.31 3.11 0.60
N ASP A 84 -15.77 1.99 1.16
CA ASP A 84 -16.69 1.94 2.32
C ASP A 84 -15.93 1.44 3.54
N TRP A 85 -15.73 2.32 4.52
CA TRP A 85 -14.93 2.08 5.71
C TRP A 85 -15.82 2.06 6.94
N ARG A 86 -15.58 1.08 7.83
CA ARG A 86 -16.31 0.91 9.09
C ARG A 86 -15.34 0.64 10.22
N ILE A 87 -15.67 1.18 11.38
CA ILE A 87 -14.84 1.10 12.59
C ILE A 87 -15.70 0.56 13.73
N SER A 88 -15.20 -0.43 14.45
CA SER A 88 -15.83 -0.93 15.68
C SER A 88 -15.43 -0.08 16.90
N GLU A 89 -16.21 -0.18 17.99
CA GLU A 89 -15.84 0.45 19.27
C GLU A 89 -14.50 -0.08 19.83
N ALA A 90 -14.08 -1.28 19.44
CA ALA A 90 -12.80 -1.85 19.83
C ALA A 90 -11.61 -1.31 18.99
N GLY A 91 -11.90 -0.44 18.01
CA GLY A 91 -10.91 0.07 17.05
C GLY A 91 -10.58 -0.92 15.94
N ASP A 92 -11.45 -1.87 15.63
CA ASP A 92 -11.28 -2.75 14.47
C ASP A 92 -11.70 -2.02 13.20
N PHE A 93 -10.89 -2.16 12.15
CA PHE A 93 -11.16 -1.58 10.85
C PHE A 93 -11.70 -2.63 9.88
N TYR A 94 -12.75 -2.27 9.16
CA TYR A 94 -13.33 -3.04 8.07
C TYR A 94 -13.47 -2.14 6.84
N GLY A 95 -12.69 -2.42 5.81
CA GLY A 95 -12.70 -1.70 4.55
C GLY A 95 -13.26 -2.57 3.42
N LYS A 96 -14.22 -2.03 2.69
CA LYS A 96 -14.77 -2.62 1.46
C LYS A 96 -14.47 -1.68 0.30
N TYR A 97 -13.73 -2.18 -0.68
CA TYR A 97 -13.24 -1.40 -1.81
C TYR A 97 -13.82 -1.97 -3.10
N SER A 98 -14.50 -1.15 -3.89
CA SER A 98 -15.07 -1.54 -5.18
C SER A 98 -14.40 -0.76 -6.30
N PHE A 99 -14.02 -1.48 -7.35
CA PHE A 99 -13.25 -0.93 -8.47
C PHE A 99 -13.94 -1.22 -9.79
N GLU A 100 -14.04 -0.21 -10.65
CA GLU A 100 -14.32 -0.34 -12.08
C GLU A 100 -13.08 0.07 -12.87
N CYS A 101 -12.40 -0.91 -13.45
CA CYS A 101 -11.13 -0.73 -14.15
C CYS A 101 -11.32 -0.88 -15.65
N GLN A 102 -10.64 -0.08 -16.45
CA GLN A 102 -10.60 -0.19 -17.90
C GLN A 102 -9.16 -0.38 -18.39
N ASN A 103 -8.94 -1.34 -19.28
CA ASN A 103 -7.67 -1.47 -19.99
C ASN A 103 -7.57 -0.34 -21.03
N VAL A 104 -6.62 0.58 -20.82
CA VAL A 104 -6.36 1.70 -21.74
C VAL A 104 -5.11 1.48 -22.60
N SER A 105 -4.46 0.34 -22.45
CA SER A 105 -3.29 -0.03 -23.24
C SER A 105 -3.69 -0.58 -24.61
N ALA A 106 -2.69 -0.72 -25.48
CA ALA A 106 -2.86 -1.32 -26.81
C ALA A 106 -2.82 -2.85 -26.80
N SER A 107 -2.59 -3.48 -25.64
CA SER A 107 -2.40 -4.92 -25.47
C SER A 107 -3.30 -5.47 -24.38
N ASP A 108 -3.43 -6.79 -24.33
CA ASP A 108 -4.17 -7.45 -23.26
C ASP A 108 -3.52 -7.21 -21.89
N LEU A 109 -4.35 -7.05 -20.86
CA LEU A 109 -3.94 -6.76 -19.49
C LEU A 109 -4.16 -7.99 -18.61
N SER A 110 -3.07 -8.65 -18.21
CA SER A 110 -3.09 -9.82 -17.32
C SER A 110 -2.92 -9.47 -15.84
N VAL A 111 -2.56 -8.23 -15.52
CA VAL A 111 -2.30 -7.76 -14.15
C VAL A 111 -2.90 -6.38 -13.95
N ILE A 112 -3.75 -6.22 -12.94
CA ILE A 112 -4.22 -4.90 -12.49
C ILE A 112 -3.17 -4.34 -11.52
N PRO A 113 -2.56 -3.16 -11.82
CA PRO A 113 -1.49 -2.58 -11.01
C PRO A 113 -1.93 -2.25 -9.58
N PHE A 114 -0.91 -2.08 -8.73
CA PHE A 114 -1.00 -2.03 -7.27
C PHE A 114 -1.96 -0.97 -6.71
N ASP A 115 -2.71 -1.38 -5.70
CA ASP A 115 -3.38 -0.47 -4.77
C ASP A 115 -2.77 -0.58 -3.36
N GLU A 116 -2.89 0.48 -2.56
CA GLU A 116 -2.24 0.61 -1.26
C GLU A 116 -3.14 1.36 -0.28
N ILE A 117 -3.39 0.77 0.89
CA ILE A 117 -3.98 1.48 2.04
C ILE A 117 -3.00 1.53 3.20
N TRP A 118 -3.10 2.58 3.99
CA TRP A 118 -2.20 2.87 5.11
C TRP A 118 -2.97 2.72 6.40
N ILE A 119 -2.48 1.87 7.30
CA ILE A 119 -3.13 1.61 8.58
C ILE A 119 -2.11 1.64 9.72
N ASN A 120 -2.51 2.21 10.86
CA ASN A 120 -1.71 2.32 12.08
C ASN A 120 -1.62 0.96 12.80
N ALA A 121 -0.61 0.17 12.41
CA ALA A 121 -0.29 -1.15 12.96
C ALA A 121 -1.41 -2.21 12.80
N TYR A 122 -1.05 -3.50 12.85
CA TYR A 122 -2.02 -4.60 12.83
C TYR A 122 -1.43 -5.87 13.42
N ASP A 123 -2.26 -6.62 14.16
CA ASP A 123 -1.90 -7.96 14.63
C ASP A 123 -2.17 -9.02 13.55
N LYS A 124 -3.25 -8.84 12.81
CA LYS A 124 -3.70 -9.72 11.72
C LYS A 124 -4.27 -8.87 10.57
N VAL A 125 -4.17 -9.36 9.35
CA VAL A 125 -4.83 -8.79 8.17
C VAL A 125 -5.48 -9.92 7.41
N ASP A 126 -6.80 -9.83 7.24
CA ASP A 126 -7.56 -10.73 6.37
C ASP A 126 -8.01 -9.94 5.14
N ILE A 127 -7.48 -10.30 3.96
CA ILE A 127 -7.90 -9.74 2.66
C ILE A 127 -8.68 -10.82 1.92
N THR A 128 -9.83 -10.44 1.37
CA THR A 128 -10.65 -11.28 0.49
C THR A 128 -10.98 -10.50 -0.77
N THR A 129 -10.79 -11.11 -1.93
CA THR A 129 -11.15 -10.51 -3.22
C THR A 129 -12.33 -11.26 -3.84
N ARG A 130 -13.30 -10.53 -4.39
CA ARG A 130 -14.46 -11.06 -5.11
C ARG A 130 -14.62 -10.32 -6.43
N VAL A 131 -14.92 -11.04 -7.50
CA VAL A 131 -15.30 -10.45 -8.79
C VAL A 131 -16.82 -10.25 -8.78
N SER A 132 -17.32 -9.17 -9.40
CA SER A 132 -18.76 -8.95 -9.51
C SER A 132 -19.45 -10.14 -10.17
N ALA A 133 -20.64 -10.52 -9.69
CA ALA A 133 -21.39 -11.68 -10.19
C ALA A 133 -21.75 -11.58 -11.68
N ASP A 134 -21.81 -10.36 -12.22
CA ASP A 134 -22.16 -10.07 -13.61
C ASP A 134 -20.95 -10.19 -14.57
N GLU A 135 -19.73 -10.32 -14.04
CA GLU A 135 -18.45 -10.37 -14.76
C GLU A 135 -17.94 -11.81 -14.92
N LYS A 136 -18.82 -12.75 -15.29
CA LYS A 136 -18.53 -14.20 -15.40
C LYS A 136 -17.40 -14.58 -16.39
N LYS A 137 -16.83 -13.60 -17.09
CA LYS A 137 -15.77 -13.81 -18.09
C LYS A 137 -14.37 -13.83 -17.48
N PHE A 138 -14.15 -13.21 -16.32
CA PHE A 138 -12.81 -13.02 -15.75
C PHE A 138 -12.71 -13.65 -14.37
N SER A 139 -11.59 -14.33 -14.14
CA SER A 139 -11.17 -14.78 -12.81
C SER A 139 -10.06 -13.86 -12.29
N ILE A 140 -10.16 -13.48 -11.02
CA ILE A 140 -9.13 -12.70 -10.33
C ILE A 140 -8.50 -13.56 -9.24
N ARG A 141 -7.17 -13.57 -9.20
CA ARG A 141 -6.40 -14.19 -8.11
C ARG A 141 -5.51 -13.15 -7.44
N GLU A 142 -5.58 -13.13 -6.11
CA GLU A 142 -4.74 -12.25 -5.30
C GLU A 142 -3.27 -12.63 -5.44
N SER A 143 -2.46 -11.70 -5.93
CA SER A 143 -1.01 -11.83 -5.91
C SER A 143 -0.46 -11.06 -4.71
N ARG A 144 -0.31 -11.79 -3.60
CA ARG A 144 0.31 -11.30 -2.35
C ARG A 144 1.84 -11.25 -2.39
N GLN A 145 2.47 -11.72 -3.46
CA GLN A 145 3.90 -12.03 -3.47
C GLN A 145 4.61 -11.43 -4.68
N SER A 146 4.66 -10.10 -4.76
CA SER A 146 5.83 -9.48 -5.39
C SER A 146 6.89 -9.30 -4.31
N LEU A 147 8.16 -9.57 -4.64
CA LEU A 147 9.32 -9.25 -3.78
C LEU A 147 9.33 -7.76 -3.37
N TYR A 148 8.66 -6.92 -4.16
CA TYR A 148 8.32 -5.53 -3.85
C TYR A 148 7.41 -5.38 -2.62
N GLY A 149 6.29 -6.11 -2.57
CA GLY A 149 5.38 -6.11 -1.41
C GLY A 149 6.06 -6.62 -0.14
N PHE A 150 7.01 -7.56 -0.26
CA PHE A 150 7.85 -8.00 0.86
C PHE A 150 8.83 -6.90 1.33
N ALA A 151 9.49 -6.20 0.41
CA ALA A 151 10.40 -5.10 0.73
C ALA A 151 9.67 -3.89 1.33
N LEU A 152 8.51 -3.51 0.79
CA LEU A 152 7.62 -2.50 1.35
C LEU A 152 7.16 -2.88 2.75
N LYS A 153 6.75 -4.14 2.98
CA LYS A 153 6.38 -4.63 4.32
C LYS A 153 7.53 -4.57 5.33
N MET A 154 8.77 -4.75 4.89
CA MET A 154 9.96 -4.61 5.74
C MET A 154 10.27 -3.14 6.05
N LEU A 155 10.14 -2.26 5.05
CA LEU A 155 10.31 -0.81 5.21
C LEU A 155 9.20 -0.21 6.10
N SER A 156 7.97 -0.66 5.92
CA SER A 156 6.78 -0.24 6.67
C SER A 156 6.91 -0.62 8.15
N ARG A 157 7.40 -1.83 8.45
CA ARG A 157 7.74 -2.26 9.82
C ARG A 157 8.81 -1.39 10.49
N ALA A 158 9.79 -0.89 9.73
CA ALA A 158 10.86 -0.04 10.26
C ALA A 158 10.41 1.41 10.52
N LEU A 159 9.27 1.83 9.94
CA LEU A 159 8.73 3.19 10.00
C LEU A 159 7.52 3.32 10.93
N ASP A 160 7.11 2.25 11.62
CA ASP A 160 5.89 2.18 12.44
C ASP A 160 4.59 2.50 11.67
N VAL A 161 4.65 2.41 10.34
CA VAL A 161 3.53 2.67 9.44
C VAL A 161 3.38 1.44 8.58
N ARG A 162 2.27 0.70 8.68
CA ARG A 162 2.08 -0.53 7.89
C ARG A 162 1.19 -0.25 6.69
N ALA A 163 1.81 -0.19 5.51
CA ALA A 163 1.10 -0.21 4.24
C ALA A 163 0.63 -1.63 3.93
N ILE A 164 -0.62 -1.76 3.48
CA ILE A 164 -1.14 -2.98 2.89
C ILE A 164 -1.25 -2.70 1.39
N SER A 165 -0.42 -3.38 0.61
CA SER A 165 -0.45 -3.32 -0.85
C SER A 165 -0.86 -4.66 -1.43
N TRP A 166 -1.68 -4.64 -2.46
CA TRP A 166 -2.07 -5.85 -3.18
C TRP A 166 -2.07 -5.59 -4.69
N SER A 167 -2.00 -6.69 -5.45
CA SER A 167 -2.13 -6.69 -6.90
C SER A 167 -2.95 -7.90 -7.32
N GLN A 168 -3.58 -7.81 -8.50
CA GLN A 168 -4.54 -8.80 -8.95
C GLN A 168 -4.12 -9.35 -10.31
N VAL A 169 -4.04 -10.67 -10.42
CA VAL A 169 -3.85 -11.36 -11.71
C VAL A 169 -5.21 -11.69 -12.27
N VAL A 170 -5.42 -11.38 -13.55
CA VAL A 170 -6.69 -11.57 -14.26
C VAL A 170 -6.51 -12.63 -15.35
N ASP A 171 -7.43 -13.61 -15.38
CA ASP A 171 -7.44 -14.69 -16.36
C ASP A 171 -8.87 -14.98 -16.85
N PRO A 172 -9.15 -14.94 -18.17
CA PRO A 172 -8.26 -14.52 -19.25
C PRO A 172 -7.85 -13.04 -19.13
N PRO A 173 -6.74 -12.62 -19.75
CA PRO A 173 -6.34 -11.22 -19.80
C PRO A 173 -7.46 -10.29 -20.33
N ILE A 174 -7.55 -9.07 -19.80
CA ILE A 174 -8.56 -8.09 -20.21
C ILE A 174 -8.15 -7.48 -21.55
N PRO A 175 -8.95 -7.60 -22.63
CA PRO A 175 -8.63 -7.00 -23.92
C PRO A 175 -8.54 -5.46 -23.86
N PRO A 176 -7.90 -4.80 -24.84
CA PRO A 176 -7.91 -3.34 -24.94
C PRO A 176 -9.33 -2.77 -24.91
N ARG A 177 -9.53 -1.71 -24.10
CA ARG A 177 -10.80 -0.98 -23.88
C ARG A 177 -11.88 -1.71 -23.09
N ASP A 178 -11.72 -3.00 -22.85
CA ASP A 178 -12.61 -3.75 -21.96
C ASP A 178 -12.44 -3.31 -20.51
N SER A 179 -13.46 -3.60 -19.72
CA SER A 179 -13.52 -3.28 -18.30
C SER A 179 -13.74 -4.51 -17.45
N ILE A 180 -13.33 -4.40 -16.18
CA ILE A 180 -13.60 -5.38 -15.15
C ILE A 180 -14.06 -4.69 -13.88
N LYS A 181 -14.99 -5.32 -13.16
CA LYS A 181 -15.42 -4.89 -11.83
C LYS A 181 -15.07 -5.91 -10.77
N TYR A 182 -14.42 -5.46 -9.72
CA TYR A 182 -14.06 -6.31 -8.59
C TYR A 182 -14.13 -5.56 -7.26
N GLU A 183 -14.17 -6.36 -6.21
CA GLU A 183 -14.32 -5.94 -4.83
C GLU A 183 -13.21 -6.56 -3.98
N VAL A 184 -12.63 -5.76 -3.09
CA VAL A 184 -11.67 -6.21 -2.09
C VAL A 184 -12.22 -5.86 -0.72
N THR A 185 -12.29 -6.85 0.16
CA THR A 185 -12.62 -6.66 1.57
C THR A 185 -11.36 -6.85 2.41
N ILE A 186 -11.10 -5.91 3.30
CA ILE A 186 -9.98 -5.92 4.23
C ILE A 186 -10.53 -5.80 5.63
N SER A 187 -10.11 -6.69 6.52
CA SER A 187 -10.39 -6.61 7.95
C SER A 187 -9.08 -6.60 8.71
N THR A 188 -8.91 -5.59 9.56
CA THR A 188 -7.75 -5.44 10.43
C THR A 188 -8.20 -5.10 11.85
N PRO A 189 -8.10 -6.06 12.80
CA PRO A 189 -8.52 -5.80 14.18
C PRO A 189 -7.57 -4.83 14.89
N ARG A 190 -8.15 -3.96 15.73
CA ARG A 190 -7.46 -3.04 16.65
C ARG A 190 -6.55 -1.98 16.00
N THR A 191 -6.74 -1.69 14.73
CA THR A 191 -5.83 -0.83 13.96
C THR A 191 -6.25 0.62 13.87
N GLU A 192 -7.50 0.93 14.21
CA GLU A 192 -8.06 2.27 14.13
C GLU A 192 -8.31 2.86 15.53
N LYS A 193 -7.51 2.45 16.51
CA LYS A 193 -7.63 2.92 17.91
C LYS A 193 -7.36 4.42 18.04
N ASP A 194 -6.49 4.96 17.20
CA ASP A 194 -6.16 6.38 17.21
C ASP A 194 -7.36 7.26 16.83
N ALA A 195 -8.37 6.70 16.15
CA ALA A 195 -9.62 7.43 15.92
C ALA A 195 -10.31 7.81 17.24
N PHE A 196 -10.07 7.09 18.33
CA PHE A 196 -10.62 7.40 19.66
C PHE A 196 -9.65 8.21 20.54
N SER A 197 -8.47 8.59 20.02
CA SER A 197 -7.47 9.37 20.75
C SER A 197 -7.55 10.86 20.38
N THR A 198 -6.83 11.69 21.14
CA THR A 198 -6.69 13.12 20.82
C THR A 198 -5.89 13.37 19.54
N GLU A 199 -5.04 12.43 19.15
CA GLU A 199 -4.21 12.54 17.93
C GLU A 199 -5.01 12.27 16.65
N GLY A 200 -6.12 11.53 16.77
CA GLY A 200 -6.98 11.13 15.67
C GLY A 200 -6.32 10.13 14.71
N ALA A 201 -7.08 9.72 13.70
CA ALA A 201 -6.62 8.85 12.63
C ALA A 201 -6.68 9.57 11.27
N LEU A 202 -5.98 9.02 10.27
CA LEU A 202 -5.98 9.53 8.90
C LEU A 202 -6.81 8.62 8.02
N ALA A 203 -7.74 9.20 7.28
CA ALA A 203 -8.46 8.54 6.21
C ALA A 203 -8.21 9.26 4.89
N GLY A 204 -8.37 8.53 3.79
CA GLY A 204 -8.17 9.14 2.49
C GLY A 204 -8.26 8.21 1.29
N ILE A 205 -8.03 8.83 0.14
CA ILE A 205 -8.10 8.20 -1.18
C ILE A 205 -6.70 8.28 -1.81
N PRO A 206 -6.00 7.15 -2.00
CA PRO A 206 -4.79 7.08 -2.81
C PRO A 206 -5.17 7.10 -4.30
N THR A 207 -4.45 7.88 -5.11
CA THR A 207 -4.70 7.99 -6.56
C THR A 207 -3.45 7.62 -7.35
N ASN A 208 -2.89 6.45 -7.04
CA ASN A 208 -1.66 5.95 -7.67
C ASN A 208 -1.83 5.67 -9.18
N ILE A 209 -3.06 5.34 -9.59
CA ILE A 209 -3.47 5.04 -10.97
C ILE A 209 -4.38 6.17 -11.46
N PRO A 210 -4.37 6.52 -12.77
CA PRO A 210 -5.35 7.44 -13.34
C PRO A 210 -6.77 7.07 -12.94
N THR A 211 -7.46 8.00 -12.29
CA THR A 211 -8.79 7.76 -11.71
C THR A 211 -9.74 8.86 -12.13
N GLN A 212 -10.90 8.50 -12.65
CA GLN A 212 -11.93 9.46 -13.09
C GLN A 212 -12.84 9.88 -11.93
N GLU A 213 -13.22 8.95 -11.08
CA GLU A 213 -14.09 9.19 -9.92
C GLU A 213 -13.63 8.33 -8.75
N ALA A 214 -13.49 8.95 -7.58
CA ALA A 214 -13.18 8.25 -6.35
C ALA A 214 -14.10 8.72 -5.23
N LYS A 215 -14.68 7.77 -4.50
CA LYS A 215 -15.53 8.03 -3.34
C LYS A 215 -14.99 7.35 -2.11
N LEU A 216 -15.18 8.01 -0.98
CA LEU A 216 -14.89 7.49 0.34
C LEU A 216 -16.10 7.74 1.24
N SER A 217 -16.53 6.68 1.92
CA SER A 217 -17.55 6.72 2.96
C SER A 217 -17.00 6.09 4.23
N LEU A 218 -17.15 6.78 5.36
CA LEU A 218 -16.80 6.24 6.67
C LEU A 218 -18.04 6.25 7.56
N SER A 219 -18.32 5.13 8.22
CA SER A 219 -19.38 5.03 9.21
C SER A 219 -18.81 4.91 10.63
N ALA A 220 -19.30 5.76 11.53
CA ALA A 220 -18.95 5.71 12.94
C ALA A 220 -19.65 4.51 13.63
N PRO A 221 -19.05 3.94 14.69
CA PRO A 221 -19.75 2.99 15.53
C PRO A 221 -20.94 3.63 16.26
N PRO A 222 -21.92 2.84 16.71
CA PRO A 222 -23.06 3.34 17.48
C PRO A 222 -22.64 4.19 18.69
N GLY A 223 -23.27 5.35 18.87
CA GLY A 223 -22.96 6.25 19.99
C GLY A 223 -21.73 7.15 19.81
N PHE A 224 -21.12 7.15 18.61
CA PHE A 224 -19.99 8.02 18.29
C PHE A 224 -20.27 8.93 17.08
N ALA A 225 -19.64 10.10 17.08
CA ALA A 225 -19.66 11.10 16.01
C ALA A 225 -18.25 11.44 15.55
N PHE A 226 -18.09 11.73 14.26
CA PHE A 226 -16.86 12.21 13.66
C PHE A 226 -16.63 13.70 13.95
N THR A 227 -15.37 14.02 14.25
CA THR A 227 -14.84 15.38 14.30
C THR A 227 -13.60 15.45 13.41
N PHE A 228 -13.56 16.41 12.49
CA PHE A 228 -12.36 16.67 11.68
C PHE A 228 -11.35 17.51 12.47
N LEU A 229 -10.09 17.08 12.45
CA LEU A 229 -9.01 17.70 13.22
C LEU A 229 -8.18 18.68 12.40
N ASP A 230 -7.95 18.35 11.13
CA ASP A 230 -7.11 19.12 10.22
C ASP A 230 -7.89 19.49 8.94
N PRO A 231 -7.48 20.57 8.24
CA PRO A 231 -7.81 20.74 6.84
C PRO A 231 -7.38 19.54 6.00
N ILE A 232 -7.87 19.47 4.75
CA ILE A 232 -7.44 18.45 3.80
C ILE A 232 -5.93 18.53 3.61
N ILE A 233 -5.30 17.36 3.57
CA ILE A 233 -3.88 17.19 3.32
C ILE A 233 -3.75 16.47 1.97
N VAL A 234 -3.02 17.05 1.03
CA VAL A 234 -2.71 16.40 -0.26
C VAL A 234 -1.22 16.18 -0.32
N VAL A 235 -0.79 14.94 -0.46
CA VAL A 235 0.62 14.59 -0.60
C VAL A 235 0.89 13.85 -1.90
N ASP A 236 2.11 13.96 -2.42
CA ASP A 236 2.57 13.13 -3.53
C ASP A 236 3.16 11.79 -3.07
N GLY A 237 3.58 10.95 -4.03
CA GLY A 237 4.24 9.68 -3.76
C GLY A 237 5.56 9.77 -2.97
N SER A 238 6.14 10.96 -2.82
CA SER A 238 7.31 11.22 -1.97
C SER A 238 6.94 11.68 -0.56
N GLY A 239 5.65 11.90 -0.28
CA GLY A 239 5.15 12.40 0.99
C GLY A 239 5.22 13.92 1.15
N GLN A 240 5.59 14.65 0.08
CA GLN A 240 5.60 16.12 0.10
C GLN A 240 4.19 16.66 -0.11
N ARG A 241 3.85 17.74 0.61
CA ARG A 241 2.53 18.38 0.53
C ARG A 241 2.40 19.18 -0.77
N ASP A 242 1.23 19.07 -1.40
CA ASP A 242 0.82 19.85 -2.57
C ASP A 242 -0.23 20.88 -2.12
N VAL A 243 0.26 22.02 -1.63
CA VAL A 243 -0.58 23.10 -1.07
C VAL A 243 -1.58 23.64 -2.10
N GLN A 244 -1.21 23.65 -3.39
CA GLN A 244 -2.11 24.10 -4.44
C GLN A 244 -3.29 23.13 -4.63
N ALA A 245 -3.00 21.82 -4.63
CA ALA A 245 -4.05 20.81 -4.69
C ALA A 245 -4.95 20.81 -3.45
N GLU A 246 -4.40 21.07 -2.25
CA GLU A 246 -5.17 21.20 -1.01
C GLU A 246 -6.23 22.30 -1.10
N GLN A 247 -5.86 23.48 -1.61
CA GLN A 247 -6.77 24.62 -1.73
C GLN A 247 -7.89 24.43 -2.77
N GLN A 248 -7.63 23.62 -3.79
CA GLN A 248 -8.58 23.36 -4.88
C GLN A 248 -9.50 22.17 -4.59
N THR A 249 -9.17 21.35 -3.60
CA THR A 249 -9.93 20.16 -3.28
C THR A 249 -11.03 20.49 -2.28
N LYS A 250 -12.28 20.16 -2.60
CA LYS A 250 -13.38 20.25 -1.64
C LYS A 250 -13.23 19.16 -0.59
N GLY A 251 -13.45 19.50 0.68
CA GLY A 251 -13.31 18.55 1.80
C GLY A 251 -14.44 17.53 1.91
N PRO A 252 -14.23 16.52 2.77
CA PRO A 252 -15.27 15.55 3.11
C PRO A 252 -16.46 16.24 3.76
N GLY A 253 -17.67 15.77 3.43
CA GLY A 253 -18.91 16.16 4.09
C GLY A 253 -19.24 15.24 5.26
N LEU A 254 -19.97 15.79 6.24
CA LEU A 254 -20.61 15.04 7.32
C LEU A 254 -22.13 15.11 7.18
N ASN A 255 -22.80 14.02 7.52
CA ASN A 255 -24.25 14.07 7.74
C ASN A 255 -24.57 14.92 9.00
N PRO A 256 -25.84 15.34 9.20
CA PRO A 256 -26.21 16.18 10.34
C PRO A 256 -25.87 15.58 11.72
N GLN A 257 -25.95 14.25 11.85
CA GLN A 257 -25.60 13.52 13.07
C GLN A 257 -24.09 13.28 13.23
N ARG A 258 -23.29 13.65 12.22
CA ARG A 258 -21.84 13.42 12.14
C ARG A 258 -21.44 11.95 12.28
N THR A 259 -22.33 11.01 12.01
CA THR A 259 -22.07 9.56 12.06
C THR A 259 -21.59 8.98 10.73
N LEU A 260 -21.70 9.76 9.65
CA LEU A 260 -21.30 9.37 8.30
C LEU A 260 -20.45 10.45 7.67
N VAL A 261 -19.25 10.08 7.21
CA VAL A 261 -18.42 10.88 6.32
C VAL A 261 -18.71 10.46 4.89
N SER A 262 -18.80 11.42 3.98
CA SER A 262 -18.84 11.18 2.54
C SER A 262 -17.90 12.14 1.81
N TRP A 263 -17.02 11.62 0.97
CA TRP A 263 -16.11 12.42 0.17
C TRP A 263 -16.05 11.89 -1.26
N GLU A 264 -16.17 12.80 -2.23
CA GLU A 264 -16.14 12.47 -3.64
C GLU A 264 -15.14 13.38 -4.35
N LEU A 265 -14.25 12.75 -5.11
CA LEU A 265 -13.22 13.41 -5.91
C LEU A 265 -13.47 13.09 -7.38
N HIS A 266 -13.51 14.14 -8.20
CA HIS A 266 -13.62 14.02 -9.65
C HIS A 266 -12.29 14.33 -10.32
N SER A 267 -11.84 13.40 -11.15
CA SER A 267 -10.56 13.44 -11.88
C SER A 267 -9.37 13.84 -10.98
N PRO A 268 -9.16 13.18 -9.83
CA PRO A 268 -8.03 13.49 -8.97
C PRO A 268 -6.70 13.29 -9.70
N LYS A 269 -5.70 14.10 -9.33
CA LYS A 269 -4.37 14.03 -9.93
C LYS A 269 -3.73 12.68 -9.62
N THR A 270 -3.19 12.02 -10.64
CA THR A 270 -2.47 10.76 -10.49
C THR A 270 -1.18 10.94 -9.69
N GLY A 271 -0.83 9.96 -8.86
CA GLY A 271 0.35 10.00 -7.99
C GLY A 271 0.19 10.88 -6.74
N LYS A 272 -1.05 11.28 -6.44
CA LYS A 272 -1.39 12.02 -5.22
C LYS A 272 -2.12 11.14 -4.22
N ARG A 273 -2.24 11.65 -3.00
CA ARG A 273 -3.00 11.05 -1.91
C ARG A 273 -3.78 12.18 -1.24
N TYR A 274 -5.09 12.00 -1.15
CA TYR A 274 -6.00 12.98 -0.60
C TYR A 274 -6.44 12.48 0.78
N LEU A 275 -6.04 13.19 1.83
CA LEU A 275 -6.17 12.74 3.21
C LEU A 275 -6.91 13.78 4.05
N PHE A 276 -7.57 13.33 5.11
CA PHE A 276 -8.03 14.19 6.19
C PHE A 276 -7.84 13.46 7.52
N ARG A 277 -7.64 14.24 8.58
CA ARG A 277 -7.53 13.73 9.94
C ARG A 277 -8.87 13.83 10.65
N TYR A 278 -9.27 12.76 11.32
CA TYR A 278 -10.52 12.68 12.05
C TYR A 278 -10.35 12.05 13.42
N ARG A 279 -11.30 12.29 14.32
CA ARG A 279 -11.50 11.52 15.55
C ARG A 279 -12.97 11.18 15.76
N LEU A 280 -13.23 10.22 16.62
CA LEU A 280 -14.53 9.78 17.08
C LEU A 280 -14.75 10.29 18.51
N GLU A 281 -15.86 10.99 18.71
CA GLU A 281 -16.31 11.51 20.01
C GLU A 281 -17.60 10.82 20.41
N ARG A 282 -17.79 10.60 21.71
CA ARG A 282 -19.03 10.01 22.24
C ARG A 282 -20.16 11.04 22.20
N ILE A 283 -21.33 10.63 21.72
CA ILE A 283 -22.57 11.43 21.65
C ILE A 283 -23.34 11.34 22.97
#